data_AF-A0A8B9MN68-F1
#
_entry.id   AF-A0A8B9MN68-F1
#
_cell.length_a   1.000
_cell.length_b   1.000
_cell.length_c   1.000
_cell.angle_alpha   90.00
_cell.angle_beta   90.00
_cell.angle_gamma   90.00
#
_symmetry.space_group_name_H-M   'P 1'
#
loop_
_entity.id
_entity.type
_entity.pdbx_description
1 polymer ?
#
loop_
_entity_poly.entity_id
_entity_poly.type
_entity_poly.pdbx_seq_one_letter_code
_entity_poly.pdbx_strand_id
1 'polypeptide(L)'
;PPYSPQPGPTGLLRAVARGRCLATPPLSRRGRARSMAEPAGPPPPAVFFGAVAPGNPVVDSLEAELRDVLSSLRRLRGEGEAEPQQHDLHRRGANTLFNIWIKYKPRLPEWYYNEKLLKVGDSLAQIKEYKLALRQCYGRYLQQFISINLDDINDAHQFKSTFFPNGFRDKNAALTFHALQERNVCIYQMICSSDRNLQNPESLQTCFNVLSSLRLTMQVALPQENFCWLIYNGTIHIYTICRHLMMIGQSAKVLEYLLWASICMESSIPLLSVHYLTWRATLYTAVSQCYFDCQASIHGEIFARRGLIKIDELKQLENTSSSLENSETKRVFREATLKMSVMIFKRAVYESRRKPKSFFRPKIRVSLKEAQNLPWPRTATEQLLTEMFDGVAAQFLAILEALSDSSRRVLHPAPPVPDEIEIRDVISELFFAGLEILSGNSIKNKNLQ
;
A
#
# COMPACT_ATOMS: atom_id res chain seq x y z
N PRO A 1 39.67 36.44 -14.81
CA PRO A 1 40.93 36.01 -15.44
C PRO A 1 40.69 34.83 -16.39
N PRO A 2 40.44 35.13 -17.67
CA PRO A 2 40.21 34.17 -18.75
C PRO A 2 41.49 33.95 -19.58
N TYR A 3 41.52 32.90 -20.40
CA TYR A 3 42.37 32.88 -21.59
C TYR A 3 41.59 32.26 -22.75
N SER A 4 41.30 33.13 -23.73
CA SER A 4 41.23 32.80 -25.15
C SER A 4 42.56 33.23 -25.77
N PRO A 5 42.89 32.75 -26.99
CA PRO A 5 43.00 33.72 -28.07
C PRO A 5 42.45 33.24 -29.44
N GLN A 6 41.89 34.22 -30.16
CA GLN A 6 41.64 34.36 -31.61
C GLN A 6 42.98 34.67 -32.36
N PRO A 7 43.10 34.92 -33.70
CA PRO A 7 42.10 35.43 -34.67
C PRO A 7 42.15 34.90 -36.14
N GLY A 8 41.24 35.41 -36.99
CA GLY A 8 40.93 35.07 -38.40
C GLY A 8 41.99 35.46 -39.47
N PRO A 9 41.66 36.05 -40.66
CA PRO A 9 40.40 36.68 -41.12
C PRO A 9 39.99 36.47 -42.64
N THR A 10 38.86 37.10 -43.04
CA THR A 10 38.51 37.70 -44.38
C THR A 10 38.42 36.83 -45.65
N GLY A 11 37.51 37.02 -46.62
CA GLY A 11 36.48 38.02 -46.88
C GLY A 11 35.88 37.88 -48.30
N LEU A 12 34.73 38.55 -48.52
CA LEU A 12 34.20 39.20 -49.74
C LEU A 12 33.84 38.41 -51.04
N LEU A 13 32.53 38.48 -51.34
CA LEU A 13 31.88 39.05 -52.56
C LEU A 13 31.65 38.26 -53.87
N ARG A 14 30.48 38.62 -54.44
CA ARG A 14 29.92 38.54 -55.83
C ARG A 14 29.28 37.22 -56.26
N ALA A 15 27.99 37.11 -56.61
CA ALA A 15 27.02 37.88 -57.41
C ALA A 15 26.92 37.46 -58.90
N VAL A 16 25.71 36.99 -59.27
CA VAL A 16 24.97 37.12 -60.57
C VAL A 16 25.34 36.23 -61.76
N ALA A 17 24.35 35.44 -62.25
CA ALA A 17 23.77 35.43 -63.63
C ALA A 17 22.90 34.17 -63.83
N ARG A 18 21.56 34.25 -63.82
CA ARG A 18 20.65 34.36 -65.00
C ARG A 18 21.00 33.50 -66.21
N GLY A 19 20.15 32.48 -66.46
CA GLY A 19 19.87 31.88 -67.76
C GLY A 19 18.41 31.40 -67.81
N ARG A 20 17.58 32.06 -68.61
CA ARG A 20 16.20 31.69 -68.97
C ARG A 20 16.20 31.07 -70.38
N CYS A 21 15.06 30.47 -70.75
CA CYS A 21 14.54 30.15 -72.11
C CYS A 21 14.80 28.69 -72.56
N LEU A 22 13.84 27.87 -73.03
CA LEU A 22 12.54 28.10 -73.68
C LEU A 22 11.53 26.92 -73.50
N ALA A 23 10.25 27.26 -73.65
CA ALA A 23 9.07 26.38 -73.82
C ALA A 23 9.18 25.49 -75.08
N THR A 24 8.47 24.35 -75.26
CA THR A 24 7.01 24.15 -75.35
C THR A 24 6.59 22.65 -75.27
N PRO A 25 5.35 22.32 -74.83
CA PRO A 25 4.68 21.00 -74.96
C PRO A 25 3.70 20.98 -76.17
N PRO A 26 2.66 20.12 -76.33
CA PRO A 26 2.27 18.80 -75.77
C PRO A 26 1.84 17.76 -76.86
N LEU A 27 1.37 16.55 -76.48
CA LEU A 27 0.34 15.69 -77.16
C LEU A 27 0.10 14.43 -76.28
N SER A 28 -0.97 14.37 -75.47
CA SER A 28 -2.32 13.81 -75.73
C SER A 28 -2.53 12.31 -75.45
N ARG A 29 -3.29 12.05 -74.38
CA ARG A 29 -4.35 11.02 -74.16
C ARG A 29 -4.09 9.55 -74.58
N ARG A 30 -4.10 8.64 -73.58
CA ARG A 30 -5.19 7.68 -73.26
C ARG A 30 -4.67 6.57 -72.33
N GLY A 31 -5.53 6.08 -71.44
CA GLY A 31 -5.37 4.77 -70.79
C GLY A 31 -5.30 4.80 -69.27
N ARG A 32 -6.40 5.14 -68.59
CA ARG A 32 -6.63 4.71 -67.20
C ARG A 32 -6.83 3.19 -67.22
N ALA A 33 -5.76 2.43 -67.05
CA ALA A 33 -5.85 1.08 -66.54
C ALA A 33 -5.91 1.20 -65.01
N ARG A 34 -7.07 0.86 -64.43
CA ARG A 34 -7.16 0.59 -62.98
C ARG A 34 -6.25 -0.62 -62.71
N SER A 35 -5.06 -0.35 -62.20
CA SER A 35 -4.29 -1.36 -61.48
C SER A 35 -5.19 -1.85 -60.34
N MET A 36 -5.56 -3.12 -60.41
CA MET A 36 -6.07 -3.88 -59.27
C MET A 36 -5.03 -3.72 -58.16
N ALA A 37 -5.37 -2.97 -57.12
CA ALA A 37 -4.53 -2.89 -55.93
C ALA A 37 -4.38 -4.30 -55.38
N GLU A 38 -3.13 -4.75 -55.27
CA GLU A 38 -2.78 -5.89 -54.43
C GLU A 38 -3.43 -5.73 -53.04
N PRO A 39 -3.78 -6.82 -52.34
CA PRO A 39 -4.24 -6.71 -50.97
C PRO A 39 -3.22 -5.89 -50.19
N ALA A 40 -3.64 -4.72 -49.69
CA ALA A 40 -2.76 -3.86 -48.92
C ALA A 40 -2.11 -4.72 -47.82
N GLY A 41 -0.78 -4.84 -47.87
CA GLY A 41 -0.03 -5.59 -46.88
C GLY A 41 -0.37 -5.14 -45.47
N PRO A 42 -0.05 -5.95 -44.44
CA PRO A 42 -0.34 -5.58 -43.05
C PRO A 42 0.20 -4.18 -42.76
N PRO A 43 -0.60 -3.31 -42.09
CA PRO A 43 -0.23 -1.92 -41.88
C PRO A 43 1.14 -1.85 -41.17
N PRO A 44 2.03 -0.94 -41.61
CA PRO A 44 3.40 -0.91 -41.13
C PRO A 44 3.49 -0.74 -39.60
N PRO A 45 4.52 -1.34 -38.96
CA PRO A 45 4.76 -1.21 -37.53
C PRO A 45 5.18 0.23 -37.18
N ALA A 46 5.05 0.62 -35.92
CA ALA A 46 5.38 1.96 -35.43
C ALA A 46 6.83 2.37 -35.76
N VAL A 47 7.77 1.43 -35.73
CA VAL A 47 9.19 1.67 -36.04
C VAL A 47 9.40 2.15 -37.49
N PHE A 48 8.49 1.80 -38.41
CA PHE A 48 8.53 2.31 -39.79
C PHE A 48 8.38 3.84 -39.86
N PHE A 49 7.63 4.43 -38.92
CA PHE A 49 7.37 5.87 -38.89
C PHE A 49 8.39 6.66 -38.06
N GLY A 50 9.51 6.04 -37.67
CA GLY A 50 10.55 6.66 -36.86
C GLY A 50 10.45 6.29 -35.38
N ALA A 51 10.85 7.21 -34.50
CA ALA A 51 10.89 6.97 -33.06
C ALA A 51 9.49 6.63 -32.52
N VAL A 52 9.42 5.69 -31.58
CA VAL A 52 8.17 5.30 -30.89
C VAL A 52 7.93 6.30 -29.76
N ALA A 53 7.45 7.47 -30.15
CA ALA A 53 7.22 8.65 -29.31
C ALA A 53 5.98 9.42 -29.82
N PRO A 54 5.47 10.41 -29.05
CA PRO A 54 4.38 11.27 -29.53
C PRO A 54 4.68 11.89 -30.90
N GLY A 55 3.69 11.92 -31.79
CA GLY A 55 3.86 12.30 -33.19
C GLY A 55 4.06 11.11 -34.14
N ASN A 56 4.27 9.90 -33.61
CA ASN A 56 4.21 8.67 -34.40
C ASN A 56 2.73 8.28 -34.64
N PRO A 57 2.29 8.10 -35.90
CA PRO A 57 0.87 7.89 -36.20
C PRO A 57 0.28 6.61 -35.58
N VAL A 58 1.11 5.58 -35.35
CA VAL A 58 0.66 4.35 -34.68
C VAL A 58 0.48 4.58 -33.18
N VAL A 59 1.39 5.34 -32.58
CA VAL A 59 1.33 5.73 -31.17
C VAL A 59 0.15 6.65 -30.91
N ASP A 60 0.02 7.73 -31.69
CA ASP A 60 -1.04 8.72 -31.50
C ASP A 60 -2.44 8.10 -31.68
N SER A 61 -2.58 7.19 -32.65
CA SER A 61 -3.81 6.43 -32.87
C SER A 61 -4.12 5.48 -31.71
N LEU A 62 -3.14 4.75 -31.19
CA LEU A 62 -3.32 3.93 -29.98
C LEU A 62 -3.77 4.80 -28.81
N GLU A 63 -3.09 5.91 -28.56
CA GLU A 63 -3.39 6.76 -27.42
C GLU A 63 -4.77 7.42 -27.53
N ALA A 64 -5.21 7.80 -28.73
CA ALA A 64 -6.56 8.29 -28.96
C ALA A 64 -7.60 7.22 -28.64
N GLU A 65 -7.48 6.01 -29.20
CA GLU A 65 -8.42 4.91 -28.95
C GLU A 65 -8.47 4.52 -27.46
N LEU A 66 -7.32 4.48 -26.78
CA LEU A 66 -7.28 4.21 -25.33
C LEU A 66 -7.92 5.33 -24.50
N ARG A 67 -7.68 6.60 -24.85
CA ARG A 67 -8.29 7.75 -24.16
C ARG A 67 -9.81 7.72 -24.32
N ASP A 68 -10.31 7.44 -25.51
CA ASP A 68 -11.74 7.39 -25.79
C ASP A 68 -12.42 6.31 -24.93
N VAL A 69 -11.88 5.09 -24.91
CA VAL A 69 -12.43 3.99 -24.11
C VAL A 69 -12.37 4.30 -22.61
N LEU A 70 -11.23 4.79 -22.11
CA LEU A 70 -11.10 5.13 -20.68
C LEU A 70 -12.01 6.30 -20.27
N SER A 71 -12.22 7.28 -21.13
CA SER A 71 -13.14 8.39 -20.88
C SER A 71 -14.59 7.91 -20.82
N SER A 72 -14.98 7.00 -21.72
CA SER A 72 -16.30 6.36 -21.71
C SER A 72 -16.52 5.60 -20.41
N LEU A 73 -15.56 4.77 -19.99
CA LEU A 73 -15.66 4.00 -18.74
C LEU A 73 -15.72 4.91 -17.50
N ARG A 74 -14.99 6.04 -17.50
CA ARG A 74 -15.04 7.02 -16.41
C ARG A 74 -16.41 7.68 -16.27
N ARG A 75 -17.02 8.09 -17.38
CA ARG A 75 -18.35 8.74 -17.39
C ARG A 75 -19.41 7.82 -16.80
N LEU A 76 -19.37 6.54 -17.18
CA LEU A 76 -20.30 5.51 -16.69
C LEU A 76 -20.27 5.32 -15.18
N ARG A 77 -19.15 5.64 -14.52
CA ARG A 77 -19.07 5.55 -13.07
C ARG A 77 -19.63 6.79 -12.35
N GLY A 78 -19.67 7.94 -13.02
CA GLY A 78 -20.23 9.18 -12.48
C GLY A 78 -21.75 9.27 -12.64
N GLU A 79 -22.28 8.65 -13.68
CA GLU A 79 -23.70 8.59 -13.99
C GLU A 79 -24.22 7.25 -13.45
N GLY A 80 -24.98 7.26 -12.34
CA GLY A 80 -25.53 6.05 -11.71
C GLY A 80 -26.58 5.36 -12.58
N GLU A 81 -26.16 4.74 -13.68
CA GLU A 81 -27.01 4.05 -14.65
C GLU A 81 -27.56 2.71 -14.10
N ALA A 82 -28.66 2.24 -14.69
CA ALA A 82 -29.31 0.99 -14.30
C ALA A 82 -28.45 -0.25 -14.60
N GLU A 83 -28.43 -1.24 -13.69
CA GLU A 83 -27.58 -2.45 -13.77
C GLU A 83 -27.52 -3.19 -15.13
N PRO A 84 -28.62 -3.34 -15.91
CA PRO A 84 -28.57 -4.05 -17.19
C PRO A 84 -27.74 -3.30 -18.25
N GLN A 85 -27.83 -1.97 -18.27
CA GLN A 85 -27.08 -1.13 -19.22
C GLN A 85 -25.59 -1.12 -18.87
N GLN A 86 -25.29 -1.12 -17.57
CA GLN A 86 -23.94 -1.19 -17.06
C GLN A 86 -23.22 -2.47 -17.51
N HIS A 87 -23.86 -3.64 -17.40
CA HIS A 87 -23.27 -4.94 -17.81
C HIS A 87 -22.95 -5.01 -19.32
N ASP A 88 -23.86 -4.53 -20.18
CA ASP A 88 -23.65 -4.50 -21.63
C ASP A 88 -22.54 -3.52 -22.04
N LEU A 89 -22.42 -2.39 -21.34
CA LEU A 89 -21.37 -1.40 -21.58
C LEU A 89 -20.01 -1.89 -21.06
N HIS A 90 -19.93 -2.58 -19.92
CA HIS A 90 -18.70 -3.27 -19.49
C HIS A 90 -18.25 -4.32 -20.51
N ARG A 91 -19.20 -5.08 -21.08
CA ARG A 91 -18.89 -6.05 -22.15
C ARG A 91 -18.34 -5.36 -23.40
N ARG A 92 -18.93 -4.24 -23.81
CA ARG A 92 -18.41 -3.42 -24.93
C ARG A 92 -17.03 -2.86 -24.63
N GLY A 93 -16.80 -2.33 -23.43
CA GLY A 93 -15.50 -1.83 -23.00
C GLY A 93 -14.42 -2.92 -23.01
N ALA A 94 -14.74 -4.10 -22.48
CA ALA A 94 -13.85 -5.27 -22.51
C ALA A 94 -13.49 -5.68 -23.93
N ASN A 95 -14.48 -5.80 -24.82
CA ASN A 95 -14.27 -6.17 -26.22
C ASN A 95 -13.44 -5.11 -26.96
N THR A 96 -13.68 -3.83 -26.68
CA THR A 96 -12.95 -2.73 -27.33
C THR A 96 -11.49 -2.74 -26.90
N LEU A 97 -11.20 -2.84 -25.60
CA LEU A 97 -9.82 -2.97 -25.10
C LEU A 97 -9.12 -4.21 -25.68
N PHE A 98 -9.81 -5.35 -25.71
CA PHE A 98 -9.28 -6.58 -26.29
C PHE A 98 -8.88 -6.40 -27.76
N ASN A 99 -9.74 -5.76 -28.56
CA ASN A 99 -9.50 -5.48 -29.97
C ASN A 99 -8.35 -4.50 -30.18
N ILE A 100 -8.26 -3.44 -29.36
CA ILE A 100 -7.12 -2.51 -29.36
C ILE A 100 -5.83 -3.29 -29.11
N TRP A 101 -5.77 -4.11 -28.06
CA TRP A 101 -4.57 -4.85 -27.73
C TRP A 101 -4.14 -5.83 -28.81
N ILE A 102 -5.07 -6.52 -29.47
CA ILE A 102 -4.74 -7.39 -30.61
C ILE A 102 -4.23 -6.57 -31.80
N LYS A 103 -4.90 -5.47 -32.13
CA LYS A 103 -4.56 -4.61 -33.27
C LYS A 103 -3.15 -4.02 -33.15
N TYR A 104 -2.74 -3.61 -31.97
CA TYR A 104 -1.47 -2.91 -31.77
C TYR A 104 -0.31 -3.81 -31.31
N LYS A 105 -0.56 -5.02 -30.78
CA LYS A 105 0.50 -5.95 -30.36
C LYS A 105 1.56 -6.23 -31.44
N PRO A 106 1.22 -6.56 -32.70
CA PRO A 106 2.24 -6.79 -33.74
C PRO A 106 2.84 -5.49 -34.29
N ARG A 107 2.26 -4.33 -33.97
CA ARG A 107 2.65 -3.03 -34.53
C ARG A 107 3.55 -2.21 -33.62
N LEU A 108 3.70 -2.61 -32.36
CA LEU A 108 4.48 -1.88 -31.36
C LEU A 108 5.66 -2.71 -30.87
N PRO A 109 6.78 -2.08 -30.48
CA PRO A 109 7.81 -2.76 -29.72
C PRO A 109 7.25 -3.31 -28.41
N GLU A 110 7.75 -4.48 -28.00
CA GLU A 110 7.28 -5.19 -26.80
C GLU A 110 7.37 -4.33 -25.53
N TRP A 111 8.49 -3.64 -25.33
CA TRP A 111 8.70 -2.75 -24.16
C TRP A 111 7.60 -1.67 -24.06
N TYR A 112 7.26 -1.03 -25.18
CA TYR A 112 6.27 0.05 -25.21
C TYR A 112 4.86 -0.49 -24.99
N TYR A 113 4.55 -1.60 -25.66
CA TYR A 113 3.26 -2.28 -25.52
C TYR A 113 3.03 -2.69 -24.06
N ASN A 114 4.02 -3.34 -23.43
CA ASN A 114 3.93 -3.80 -22.05
C ASN A 114 3.79 -2.66 -21.05
N GLU A 115 4.59 -1.58 -21.21
CA GLU A 115 4.47 -0.40 -20.35
C GLU A 115 3.09 0.26 -20.47
N LYS A 116 2.57 0.42 -21.70
CA LYS A 116 1.23 0.98 -21.91
C LYS A 116 0.12 0.09 -21.40
N LEU A 117 0.25 -1.23 -21.55
CA LEU A 117 -0.72 -2.20 -21.06
C LEU A 117 -0.92 -2.07 -19.55
N LEU A 118 0.18 -1.96 -18.79
CA LEU A 118 0.13 -1.81 -17.34
C LEU A 118 -0.40 -0.43 -16.92
N LYS A 119 0.02 0.66 -17.59
CA LYS A 119 -0.52 2.01 -17.33
C LYS A 119 -2.04 2.11 -17.53
N VAL A 120 -2.57 1.41 -18.54
CA VAL A 120 -4.03 1.31 -18.73
C VAL A 120 -4.66 0.47 -17.62
N GLY A 121 -4.00 -0.61 -17.17
CA GLY A 121 -4.40 -1.36 -15.99
C GLY A 121 -4.54 -0.48 -14.75
N ASP A 122 -3.53 0.36 -14.48
CA ASP A 122 -3.52 1.28 -13.35
C ASP A 122 -4.67 2.29 -13.45
N SER A 123 -4.90 2.81 -14.67
CA SER A 123 -6.00 3.74 -14.95
C SER A 123 -7.38 3.10 -14.72
N LEU A 124 -7.54 1.82 -15.08
CA LEU A 124 -8.76 1.04 -14.82
C LEU A 124 -8.95 0.77 -13.33
N ALA A 125 -7.87 0.39 -12.62
CA ALA A 125 -7.92 0.17 -11.17
C ALA A 125 -8.28 1.46 -10.40
N GLN A 126 -7.76 2.62 -10.81
CA GLN A 126 -8.10 3.92 -10.24
C GLN A 126 -9.59 4.26 -10.36
N ILE A 127 -10.22 3.85 -11.47
CA ILE A 127 -11.66 4.03 -11.67
C ILE A 127 -12.47 2.87 -11.08
N LYS A 128 -11.85 1.94 -10.35
CA LYS A 128 -12.45 0.74 -9.73
C LYS A 128 -12.96 -0.32 -10.70
N GLU A 129 -12.49 -0.31 -11.95
CA GLU A 129 -12.73 -1.35 -12.96
C GLU A 129 -11.79 -2.56 -12.77
N TYR A 130 -11.76 -3.13 -11.57
CA TYR A 130 -10.77 -4.14 -11.17
C TYR A 130 -10.82 -5.41 -12.04
N LYS A 131 -12.02 -5.84 -12.45
CA LYS A 131 -12.20 -7.02 -13.31
C LYS A 131 -11.62 -6.79 -14.71
N LEU A 132 -11.75 -5.58 -15.25
CA LEU A 132 -11.17 -5.21 -16.55
C LEU A 132 -9.65 -5.04 -16.43
N ALA A 133 -9.17 -4.34 -15.41
CA ALA A 133 -7.74 -4.18 -15.13
C ALA A 133 -7.04 -5.55 -15.01
N LEU A 134 -7.65 -6.47 -14.25
CA LEU A 134 -7.18 -7.84 -14.09
C LEU A 134 -7.15 -8.61 -15.41
N ARG A 135 -8.26 -8.67 -16.15
CA ARG A 135 -8.38 -9.55 -17.32
C ARG A 135 -7.71 -8.98 -18.57
N GLN A 136 -7.83 -7.69 -18.82
CA GLN A 136 -7.37 -7.06 -20.05
C GLN A 136 -5.95 -6.50 -19.95
N CYS A 137 -5.45 -6.23 -18.75
CA CYS A 137 -4.13 -5.63 -18.54
C CYS A 137 -3.19 -6.57 -17.75
N TYR A 138 -3.29 -6.62 -16.42
CA TYR A 138 -2.31 -7.34 -15.59
C TYR A 138 -2.23 -8.84 -15.91
N GLY A 139 -3.38 -9.50 -16.01
CA GLY A 139 -3.45 -10.92 -16.38
C GLY A 139 -2.95 -11.17 -17.81
N ARG A 140 -3.30 -10.28 -18.76
CA ARG A 140 -2.81 -10.36 -20.15
C ARG A 140 -1.29 -10.20 -20.23
N TYR A 141 -0.72 -9.33 -19.42
CA TYR A 141 0.73 -9.18 -19.31
C TYR A 141 1.38 -10.47 -18.78
N LEU A 142 0.84 -11.03 -17.70
CA LEU A 142 1.41 -12.22 -17.03
C LEU A 142 1.23 -13.52 -17.81
N GLN A 143 0.19 -13.64 -18.65
CA GLN A 143 -0.03 -14.76 -19.56
C GLN A 143 1.11 -14.97 -20.58
N GLN A 144 2.00 -13.98 -20.73
CA GLN A 144 3.19 -14.10 -21.57
C GLN A 144 4.25 -15.05 -20.96
N PHE A 145 4.22 -15.24 -19.64
CA PHE A 145 5.19 -16.06 -18.91
C PHE A 145 4.66 -17.46 -18.57
N ILE A 146 3.35 -17.59 -18.34
CA ILE A 146 2.74 -18.85 -17.91
C ILE A 146 1.33 -19.02 -18.48
N SER A 147 1.05 -20.25 -18.94
CA SER A 147 -0.27 -20.67 -19.44
C SER A 147 -1.13 -21.37 -18.38
N ILE A 148 -0.54 -21.73 -17.24
CA ILE A 148 -1.16 -22.40 -16.08
C ILE A 148 -1.60 -21.36 -15.03
N ASN A 149 -2.43 -21.76 -14.07
CA ASN A 149 -2.89 -20.90 -12.98
C ASN A 149 -1.70 -20.35 -12.15
N LEU A 150 -1.64 -19.01 -12.06
CA LEU A 150 -0.61 -18.27 -11.33
C LEU A 150 -0.58 -18.61 -9.83
N ASP A 151 -1.71 -19.06 -9.29
CA ASP A 151 -1.89 -19.32 -7.86
C ASP A 151 -1.30 -20.68 -7.43
N ASP A 152 -0.80 -21.49 -8.36
CA ASP A 152 -0.16 -22.79 -8.06
C ASP A 152 1.35 -22.67 -7.75
N ILE A 153 1.96 -21.51 -8.01
CA ILE A 153 3.39 -21.26 -7.76
C ILE A 153 3.60 -20.89 -6.29
N ASN A 154 4.12 -21.83 -5.52
CA ASN A 154 4.41 -21.63 -4.09
C ASN A 154 5.92 -21.56 -3.77
N ASP A 155 6.78 -21.89 -4.73
CA ASP A 155 8.23 -21.92 -4.54
C ASP A 155 8.93 -20.70 -5.16
N ALA A 156 9.88 -20.12 -4.42
CA ALA A 156 10.60 -18.93 -4.85
C ALA A 156 11.53 -19.18 -6.05
N HIS A 157 12.09 -20.39 -6.16
CA HIS A 157 12.94 -20.73 -7.30
C HIS A 157 12.09 -20.90 -8.58
N GLN A 158 10.98 -21.64 -8.50
CA GLN A 158 10.02 -21.77 -9.60
C GLN A 158 9.44 -20.40 -10.02
N PHE A 159 9.10 -19.55 -9.06
CA PHE A 159 8.63 -18.19 -9.34
C PHE A 159 9.67 -17.38 -10.11
N LYS A 160 10.92 -17.44 -9.67
CA LYS A 160 12.02 -16.69 -10.29
C LYS A 160 12.35 -17.19 -11.69
N SER A 161 12.39 -18.50 -11.92
CA SER A 161 12.62 -19.08 -13.24
C SER A 161 11.48 -18.77 -14.23
N THR A 162 10.24 -18.71 -13.74
CA THR A 162 9.05 -18.43 -14.56
C THR A 162 8.97 -16.96 -14.98
N PHE A 163 9.06 -16.02 -14.01
CA PHE A 163 8.80 -14.60 -14.27
C PHE A 163 10.05 -13.78 -14.59
N PHE A 164 11.24 -14.26 -14.24
CA PHE A 164 12.49 -13.53 -14.38
C PHE A 164 13.58 -14.38 -15.06
N PRO A 165 13.32 -14.97 -16.25
CA PRO A 165 14.29 -15.81 -16.93
C PRO A 165 15.59 -15.05 -17.30
N ASN A 166 15.48 -13.75 -17.57
CA ASN A 166 16.61 -12.87 -17.89
C ASN A 166 17.22 -12.20 -16.64
N GLY A 167 16.76 -12.56 -15.45
CA GLY A 167 17.14 -11.94 -14.19
C GLY A 167 16.53 -10.55 -13.94
N PHE A 168 16.96 -9.92 -12.85
CA PHE A 168 16.35 -8.68 -12.33
C PHE A 168 16.87 -7.38 -12.94
N ARG A 169 17.94 -7.45 -13.75
CA ARG A 169 18.46 -6.30 -14.50
C ARG A 169 17.71 -6.06 -15.81
N ASP A 170 16.79 -6.97 -16.16
CA ASP A 170 15.89 -6.79 -17.29
C ASP A 170 14.99 -5.56 -17.05
N LYS A 171 14.79 -4.75 -18.10
CA LYS A 171 13.96 -3.55 -18.07
C LYS A 171 12.50 -3.86 -17.70
N ASN A 172 12.04 -5.08 -18.00
CA ASN A 172 10.70 -5.55 -17.70
C ASN A 172 10.56 -6.09 -16.28
N ALA A 173 11.65 -6.30 -15.51
CA ALA A 173 11.56 -6.89 -14.18
C ALA A 173 10.66 -6.07 -13.23
N ALA A 174 10.82 -4.74 -13.24
CA ALA A 174 9.96 -3.83 -12.48
C ALA A 174 8.48 -3.91 -12.91
N LEU A 175 8.23 -3.99 -14.23
CA LEU A 175 6.89 -4.14 -14.79
C LEU A 175 6.24 -5.47 -14.36
N THR A 176 7.02 -6.55 -14.32
CA THR A 176 6.54 -7.86 -13.90
C THR A 176 6.17 -7.90 -12.42
N PHE A 177 7.03 -7.36 -11.54
CA PHE A 177 6.68 -7.24 -10.12
C PHE A 177 5.43 -6.38 -9.91
N HIS A 178 5.33 -5.24 -10.61
CA HIS A 178 4.15 -4.38 -10.57
C HIS A 178 2.88 -5.13 -10.99
N ALA A 179 2.92 -5.81 -12.13
CA ALA A 179 1.78 -6.59 -12.63
C ALA A 179 1.32 -7.69 -11.66
N LEU A 180 2.26 -8.35 -10.98
CA LEU A 180 1.97 -9.38 -9.97
C LEU A 180 1.29 -8.78 -8.73
N GLN A 181 1.77 -7.64 -8.23
CA GLN A 181 1.14 -6.95 -7.10
C GLN A 181 -0.25 -6.42 -7.45
N GLU A 182 -0.38 -5.71 -8.57
CA GLU A 182 -1.65 -5.10 -8.95
C GLU A 182 -2.71 -6.12 -9.37
N ARG A 183 -2.30 -7.27 -9.94
CA ARG A 183 -3.19 -8.43 -10.11
C ARG A 183 -3.84 -8.81 -8.78
N ASN A 184 -3.01 -8.99 -7.75
CA ASN A 184 -3.43 -9.41 -6.41
C ASN A 184 -4.35 -8.37 -5.76
N VAL A 185 -4.05 -7.09 -5.92
CA VAL A 185 -4.93 -5.98 -5.48
C VAL A 185 -6.28 -6.06 -6.19
N CYS A 186 -6.32 -6.24 -7.50
CA CYS A 186 -7.58 -6.35 -8.25
C CYS A 186 -8.43 -7.53 -7.79
N ILE A 187 -7.81 -8.70 -7.55
CA ILE A 187 -8.51 -9.89 -7.03
C ILE A 187 -9.14 -9.58 -5.68
N TYR A 188 -8.38 -9.01 -4.74
CA TYR A 188 -8.89 -8.64 -3.42
C TYR A 188 -10.04 -7.62 -3.49
N GLN A 189 -9.93 -6.59 -4.34
CA GLN A 189 -10.98 -5.58 -4.48
C GLN A 189 -12.25 -6.15 -5.12
N MET A 190 -12.12 -7.10 -6.05
CA MET A 190 -13.26 -7.83 -6.60
C MET A 190 -13.98 -8.63 -5.51
N ILE A 191 -13.23 -9.33 -4.64
CA ILE A 191 -13.79 -10.04 -3.48
C ILE A 191 -14.54 -9.07 -2.57
N CYS A 192 -13.94 -7.94 -2.22
CA CYS A 192 -14.59 -6.94 -1.36
C CYS A 192 -15.87 -6.34 -1.98
N SER A 193 -15.95 -6.31 -3.31
CA SER A 193 -17.14 -5.82 -4.03
C SER A 193 -18.28 -6.85 -4.02
N SER A 194 -17.97 -8.15 -4.03
CA SER A 194 -18.97 -9.22 -4.02
C SER A 194 -19.33 -9.73 -2.62
N ASP A 195 -18.36 -9.79 -1.71
CA ASP A 195 -18.47 -10.33 -0.36
C ASP A 195 -17.68 -9.45 0.62
N ARG A 196 -18.27 -8.30 0.96
CA ARG A 196 -17.64 -7.29 1.80
C ARG A 196 -17.30 -7.78 3.21
N ASN A 197 -18.06 -8.74 3.73
CA ASN A 197 -17.89 -9.24 5.10
C ASN A 197 -17.12 -10.59 5.13
N LEU A 198 -16.69 -11.09 3.97
CA LEU A 198 -15.96 -12.35 3.81
C LEU A 198 -16.68 -13.54 4.47
N GLN A 199 -18.00 -13.59 4.30
CA GLN A 199 -18.84 -14.67 4.83
C GLN A 199 -18.71 -15.95 3.99
N ASN A 200 -18.38 -15.83 2.70
CA ASN A 200 -18.13 -16.97 1.84
C ASN A 200 -16.73 -17.55 2.12
N PRO A 201 -16.61 -18.85 2.47
CA PRO A 201 -15.33 -19.48 2.72
C PRO A 201 -14.36 -19.42 1.52
N GLU A 202 -14.86 -19.44 0.29
CA GLU A 202 -14.02 -19.33 -0.91
C GLU A 202 -13.42 -17.93 -1.05
N SER A 203 -14.19 -16.89 -0.72
CA SER A 203 -13.73 -15.49 -0.72
C SER A 203 -12.65 -15.29 0.33
N LEU A 204 -12.85 -15.87 1.52
CA LEU A 204 -11.87 -15.88 2.59
C LEU A 204 -10.58 -16.63 2.17
N GLN A 205 -10.70 -17.82 1.60
CA GLN A 205 -9.55 -18.59 1.13
C GLN A 205 -8.77 -17.84 0.05
N THR A 206 -9.48 -17.19 -0.88
CA THR A 206 -8.84 -16.40 -1.93
C THR A 206 -8.06 -15.22 -1.35
N CYS A 207 -8.53 -14.59 -0.27
CA CYS A 207 -7.75 -13.54 0.42
C CYS A 207 -6.42 -14.09 0.97
N PHE A 208 -6.40 -15.31 1.52
CA PHE A 208 -5.15 -15.95 1.95
C PHE A 208 -4.24 -16.27 0.77
N ASN A 209 -4.78 -16.76 -0.35
CA ASN A 209 -3.98 -17.02 -1.55
C ASN A 209 -3.34 -15.72 -2.08
N VAL A 210 -4.08 -14.60 -2.06
CA VAL A 210 -3.57 -13.27 -2.40
C VAL A 210 -2.43 -12.86 -1.47
N LEU A 211 -2.58 -13.06 -0.16
CA LEU A 211 -1.52 -12.76 0.82
C LEU A 211 -0.26 -13.60 0.58
N SER A 212 -0.40 -14.90 0.32
CA SER A 212 0.71 -15.79 -0.04
C SER A 212 1.43 -15.31 -1.30
N SER A 213 0.67 -14.95 -2.34
CA SER A 213 1.23 -14.44 -3.60
C SER A 213 1.97 -13.11 -3.42
N LEU A 214 1.42 -12.17 -2.64
CA LEU A 214 2.08 -10.90 -2.30
C LEU A 214 3.38 -11.15 -1.52
N ARG A 215 3.35 -12.03 -0.51
CA ARG A 215 4.52 -12.42 0.26
C ARG A 215 5.62 -13.01 -0.63
N LEU A 216 5.27 -13.95 -1.51
CA LEU A 216 6.22 -14.58 -2.43
C LEU A 216 6.84 -13.56 -3.38
N THR A 217 6.02 -12.68 -3.95
CA THR A 217 6.47 -11.58 -4.82
C THR A 217 7.48 -10.68 -4.10
N MET A 218 7.17 -10.28 -2.86
CA MET A 218 8.07 -9.47 -2.04
C MET A 218 9.34 -10.20 -1.64
N GLN A 219 9.27 -11.50 -1.32
CA GLN A 219 10.44 -12.31 -0.96
C GLN A 219 11.48 -12.33 -2.08
N VAL A 220 11.02 -12.40 -3.33
CA VAL A 220 11.90 -12.38 -4.51
C VAL A 220 12.45 -10.98 -4.80
N ALA A 221 11.67 -9.93 -4.54
CA ALA A 221 12.08 -8.54 -4.73
C ALA A 221 13.00 -7.99 -3.63
N LEU A 222 12.88 -8.48 -2.38
CA LEU A 222 13.52 -7.88 -1.19
C LEU A 222 15.04 -7.71 -1.30
N PRO A 223 15.82 -8.66 -1.86
CA PRO A 223 17.27 -8.49 -1.99
C PRO A 223 17.70 -7.42 -3.01
N GLN A 224 16.76 -6.86 -3.79
CA GLN A 224 17.05 -5.87 -4.82
C GLN A 224 16.69 -4.47 -4.30
N GLU A 225 17.69 -3.68 -3.91
CA GLU A 225 17.49 -2.34 -3.33
C GLU A 225 16.67 -1.40 -4.25
N ASN A 226 16.87 -1.50 -5.57
CA ASN A 226 16.14 -0.71 -6.57
C ASN A 226 14.62 -0.99 -6.59
N PHE A 227 14.18 -2.07 -5.95
CA PHE A 227 12.78 -2.46 -5.83
C PHE A 227 12.21 -2.18 -4.43
N CYS A 228 12.88 -1.37 -3.60
CA CYS A 228 12.36 -1.01 -2.27
C CYS A 228 10.95 -0.40 -2.31
N TRP A 229 10.60 0.32 -3.38
CA TRP A 229 9.24 0.86 -3.58
C TRP A 229 8.18 -0.24 -3.72
N LEU A 230 8.52 -1.38 -4.34
CA LEU A 230 7.64 -2.56 -4.43
C LEU A 230 7.48 -3.23 -3.07
N ILE A 231 8.54 -3.23 -2.25
CA ILE A 231 8.47 -3.73 -0.88
C ILE A 231 7.51 -2.85 -0.06
N TYR A 232 7.68 -1.54 -0.13
CA TYR A 232 6.79 -0.59 0.55
C TYR A 232 5.33 -0.79 0.13
N ASN A 233 5.02 -0.78 -1.17
CA ASN A 233 3.67 -1.00 -1.69
C ASN A 233 3.10 -2.37 -1.26
N GLY A 234 3.91 -3.42 -1.35
CA GLY A 234 3.54 -4.76 -0.92
C GLY A 234 3.13 -4.81 0.56
N THR A 235 3.83 -4.09 1.45
CA THR A 235 3.42 -4.00 2.86
C THR A 235 2.08 -3.30 3.06
N ILE A 236 1.76 -2.28 2.26
CA ILE A 236 0.46 -1.59 2.28
C ILE A 236 -0.65 -2.56 1.87
N HIS A 237 -0.44 -3.33 0.81
CA HIS A 237 -1.42 -4.31 0.34
C HIS A 237 -1.63 -5.43 1.37
N ILE A 238 -0.54 -6.01 1.91
CA ILE A 238 -0.62 -7.02 2.97
C ILE A 238 -1.38 -6.45 4.17
N TYR A 239 -0.98 -5.28 4.68
CA TYR A 239 -1.65 -4.66 5.82
C TYR A 239 -3.14 -4.44 5.57
N THR A 240 -3.52 -3.96 4.39
CA THR A 240 -4.92 -3.66 4.05
C THR A 240 -5.79 -4.91 4.11
N ILE A 241 -5.30 -6.02 3.54
CA ILE A 241 -6.01 -7.31 3.56
C ILE A 241 -6.02 -7.88 4.98
N CYS A 242 -4.87 -7.90 5.65
CA CYS A 242 -4.75 -8.41 7.02
C CYS A 242 -5.66 -7.63 7.98
N ARG A 243 -5.77 -6.31 7.86
CA ARG A 243 -6.61 -5.50 8.73
C ARG A 243 -8.08 -5.87 8.60
N HIS A 244 -8.56 -6.13 7.37
CA HIS A 244 -9.91 -6.63 7.14
C HIS A 244 -10.09 -8.02 7.77
N LEU A 245 -9.15 -8.93 7.55
CA LEU A 245 -9.16 -10.28 8.11
C LEU A 245 -9.09 -10.31 9.65
N MET A 246 -8.37 -9.38 10.28
CA MET A 246 -8.37 -9.22 11.74
C MET A 246 -9.77 -8.86 12.26
N MET A 247 -10.49 -7.96 11.58
CA MET A 247 -11.83 -7.52 12.00
C MET A 247 -12.86 -8.65 12.01
N ILE A 248 -12.67 -9.68 11.18
CA ILE A 248 -13.51 -10.89 11.13
C ILE A 248 -12.96 -12.05 12.00
N GLY A 249 -11.93 -11.80 12.81
CA GLY A 249 -11.40 -12.76 13.78
C GLY A 249 -10.30 -13.70 13.26
N GLN A 250 -9.68 -13.42 12.12
CA GLN A 250 -8.61 -14.27 11.55
C GLN A 250 -7.19 -13.83 11.98
N SER A 251 -7.07 -13.09 13.10
CA SER A 251 -5.80 -12.53 13.60
C SER A 251 -4.67 -13.57 13.73
N ALA A 252 -5.00 -14.79 14.15
CA ALA A 252 -4.03 -15.89 14.27
C ALA A 252 -3.37 -16.26 12.92
N LYS A 253 -4.15 -16.29 11.84
CA LYS A 253 -3.66 -16.67 10.50
C LYS A 253 -2.90 -15.52 9.83
N VAL A 254 -3.30 -14.28 10.07
CA VAL A 254 -2.68 -13.12 9.39
C VAL A 254 -1.44 -12.59 10.09
N LEU A 255 -1.20 -12.99 11.35
CA LEU A 255 -0.04 -12.58 12.14
C LEU A 255 1.28 -12.79 11.40
N GLU A 256 1.47 -13.93 10.73
CA GLU A 256 2.72 -14.22 10.01
C GLU A 256 3.00 -13.22 8.87
N TYR A 257 1.95 -12.75 8.18
CA TYR A 257 2.08 -11.81 7.06
C TYR A 257 2.39 -10.40 7.55
N LEU A 258 1.80 -9.98 8.67
CA LEU A 258 2.10 -8.68 9.29
C LEU A 258 3.51 -8.65 9.89
N LEU A 259 3.95 -9.77 10.50
CA LEU A 259 5.34 -9.94 10.95
C LEU A 259 6.30 -9.84 9.77
N TRP A 260 6.03 -10.57 8.70
CA TRP A 260 6.82 -10.52 7.47
C TRP A 260 6.91 -9.10 6.91
N ALA A 261 5.77 -8.40 6.76
CA ALA A 261 5.73 -7.03 6.29
C ALA A 261 6.57 -6.07 7.15
N SER A 262 6.51 -6.22 8.48
CA SER A 262 7.31 -5.44 9.43
C SER A 262 8.82 -5.67 9.23
N ILE A 263 9.23 -6.93 9.10
CA ILE A 263 10.63 -7.31 8.89
C ILE A 263 11.14 -6.86 7.52
N CYS A 264 10.32 -6.90 6.47
CA CYS A 264 10.69 -6.40 5.14
C CYS A 264 11.04 -4.91 5.17
N MET A 265 10.26 -4.09 5.89
CA MET A 265 10.57 -2.66 6.05
C MET A 265 11.89 -2.42 6.78
N GLU A 266 12.25 -3.30 7.71
CA GLU A 266 13.49 -3.20 8.49
C GLU A 266 14.71 -3.73 7.75
N SER A 267 14.50 -4.69 6.86
CA SER A 267 15.57 -5.33 6.09
C SER A 267 15.97 -4.51 4.86
N SER A 268 15.17 -3.52 4.47
CA SER A 268 15.44 -2.65 3.32
C SER A 268 15.98 -1.30 3.78
N ILE A 269 17.27 -1.05 3.54
CA ILE A 269 17.96 0.19 3.94
C ILE A 269 17.21 1.46 3.49
N PRO A 270 16.73 1.59 2.25
CA PRO A 270 15.97 2.77 1.81
C PRO A 270 14.70 3.05 2.63
N LEU A 271 14.13 2.03 3.28
CA LEU A 271 12.88 2.11 4.04
C LEU A 271 13.09 2.34 5.54
N LEU A 272 14.35 2.45 6.00
CA LEU A 272 14.70 2.68 7.41
C LEU A 272 14.64 4.15 7.84
N SER A 273 14.48 5.08 6.91
CA SER A 273 14.44 6.53 7.22
C SER A 273 13.21 6.95 8.03
N VAL A 274 13.25 8.15 8.61
CA VAL A 274 12.13 8.73 9.37
C VAL A 274 10.87 8.86 8.53
N HIS A 275 11.01 9.09 7.22
CA HIS A 275 9.88 9.22 6.29
C HIS A 275 8.91 8.02 6.36
N TYR A 276 9.44 6.82 6.59
CA TYR A 276 8.64 5.59 6.68
C TYR A 276 8.34 5.15 8.12
N LEU A 277 8.76 5.91 9.14
CA LEU A 277 8.62 5.52 10.54
C LEU A 277 7.16 5.38 10.97
N THR A 278 6.29 6.32 10.58
CA THR A 278 4.86 6.27 10.90
C THR A 278 4.21 4.99 10.37
N TRP A 279 4.62 4.54 9.18
CA TRP A 279 4.13 3.31 8.58
C TRP A 279 4.66 2.08 9.31
N ARG A 280 5.97 2.01 9.61
CA ARG A 280 6.56 0.93 10.42
C ARG A 280 5.88 0.80 11.78
N ALA A 281 5.65 1.90 12.47
CA ALA A 281 4.93 1.90 13.75
C ALA A 281 3.50 1.36 13.61
N THR A 282 2.82 1.63 12.48
CA THR A 282 1.48 1.10 12.20
C THR A 282 1.50 -0.42 11.99
N LEU A 283 2.50 -0.95 11.28
CA LEU A 283 2.71 -2.39 11.15
C LEU A 283 3.01 -3.03 12.51
N TYR A 284 3.86 -2.40 13.33
CA TYR A 284 4.16 -2.89 14.67
C TYR A 284 2.92 -2.98 15.56
N THR A 285 2.08 -1.94 15.54
CA THR A 285 0.81 -1.94 16.27
C THR A 285 -0.10 -3.07 15.80
N ALA A 286 -0.18 -3.32 14.49
CA ALA A 286 -1.01 -4.41 13.95
C ALA A 286 -0.53 -5.79 14.39
N VAL A 287 0.79 -6.03 14.40
CA VAL A 287 1.38 -7.27 14.93
C VAL A 287 1.06 -7.44 16.41
N SER A 288 1.29 -6.40 17.22
CA SER A 288 0.95 -6.44 18.65
C SER A 288 -0.55 -6.70 18.86
N GLN A 289 -1.41 -6.05 18.08
CA GLN A 289 -2.85 -6.26 18.15
C GLN A 289 -3.25 -7.70 17.79
N CYS A 290 -2.64 -8.32 16.77
CA CYS A 290 -2.87 -9.72 16.48
C CYS A 290 -2.52 -10.63 17.67
N TYR A 291 -1.40 -10.37 18.36
CA TYR A 291 -1.08 -11.12 19.58
C TYR A 291 -2.12 -10.93 20.68
N PHE A 292 -2.65 -9.71 20.86
CA PHE A 292 -3.74 -9.46 21.82
C PHE A 292 -5.02 -10.21 21.43
N ASP A 293 -5.43 -10.16 20.17
CA ASP A 293 -6.61 -10.88 19.66
C ASP A 293 -6.47 -12.40 19.87
N CYS A 294 -5.25 -12.93 19.78
CA CYS A 294 -4.92 -14.34 19.99
C CYS A 294 -4.71 -14.72 21.46
N GLN A 295 -5.07 -13.86 22.43
CA GLN A 295 -4.85 -14.07 23.86
C GLN A 295 -3.37 -14.24 24.27
N ALA A 296 -2.45 -13.88 23.39
CA ALA A 296 -1.00 -13.97 23.55
C ALA A 296 -0.41 -12.62 24.02
N SER A 297 -1.05 -11.99 25.02
CA SER A 297 -0.77 -10.61 25.44
C SER A 297 0.71 -10.30 25.75
N ILE A 298 1.44 -11.27 26.33
CA ILE A 298 2.87 -11.12 26.62
C ILE A 298 3.70 -10.93 25.35
N HIS A 299 3.39 -11.66 24.28
CA HIS A 299 4.06 -11.51 22.99
C HIS A 299 3.71 -10.17 22.34
N GLY A 300 2.46 -9.70 22.50
CA GLY A 300 2.05 -8.37 22.03
C GLY A 300 2.85 -7.24 22.69
N GLU A 301 3.05 -7.31 24.00
CA GLU A 301 3.87 -6.35 24.76
C GLU A 301 5.36 -6.45 24.37
N ILE A 302 5.92 -7.66 24.32
CA ILE A 302 7.34 -7.87 23.93
C ILE A 302 7.60 -7.27 22.55
N PHE A 303 6.70 -7.50 21.59
CA PHE A 303 6.83 -6.97 20.24
C PHE A 303 6.76 -5.44 20.22
N ALA A 304 5.85 -4.84 21.00
CA ALA A 304 5.75 -3.37 21.12
C ALA A 304 7.00 -2.75 21.75
N ARG A 305 7.58 -3.38 22.79
CA ARG A 305 8.86 -2.96 23.39
C ARG A 305 10.00 -3.02 22.38
N ARG A 306 10.04 -4.08 21.58
CA ARG A 306 11.03 -4.22 20.48
C ARG A 306 10.86 -3.13 19.42
N GLY A 307 9.62 -2.77 19.06
CA GLY A 307 9.33 -1.63 18.19
C GLY A 307 9.82 -0.30 18.79
N LEU A 308 9.64 -0.09 20.10
CA LEU A 308 10.11 1.11 20.79
C LEU A 308 11.64 1.24 20.77
N ILE A 309 12.37 0.13 20.99
CA ILE A 309 13.84 0.09 20.87
C ILE A 309 14.27 0.51 19.46
N LYS A 310 13.62 -0.01 18.41
CA LYS A 310 13.91 0.35 17.01
C LYS A 310 13.64 1.83 16.70
N ILE A 311 12.57 2.39 17.28
CA ILE A 311 12.27 3.82 17.16
C ILE A 311 13.36 4.66 17.83
N ASP A 312 13.84 4.25 19.01
CA ASP A 312 14.90 4.97 19.73
C ASP A 312 16.25 4.89 19.02
N GLU A 313 16.63 3.71 18.50
CA GLU A 313 17.82 3.54 17.67
C GLU A 313 17.83 4.53 16.49
N LEU A 314 16.71 4.65 15.76
CA LEU A 314 16.58 5.61 14.67
C LEU A 314 16.65 7.06 15.15
N LYS A 315 16.04 7.37 16.30
CA LYS A 315 16.08 8.71 16.89
C LYS A 315 17.51 9.13 17.23
N GLN A 316 18.31 8.22 17.78
CA GLN A 316 19.73 8.47 18.08
C GLN A 316 20.55 8.73 16.81
N LEU A 317 20.31 7.96 15.74
CA LEU A 317 20.96 8.16 14.44
C LEU A 317 20.63 9.53 13.82
N GLU A 318 19.36 9.95 13.89
CA GLU A 318 18.91 11.25 13.38
C GLU A 318 19.46 12.42 14.17
N ASN A 319 19.52 12.31 15.51
CA ASN A 319 20.13 13.33 16.37
C ASN A 319 21.64 13.50 16.11
N THR A 320 22.31 12.44 15.67
CA THR A 320 23.75 12.48 15.33
C THR A 320 23.97 13.09 13.94
N SER A 321 23.01 12.91 13.03
CA SER A 321 23.14 13.25 11.61
C SER A 321 22.53 14.61 11.23
N SER A 322 21.61 15.15 12.03
CA SER A 322 20.89 16.40 11.72
C SER A 322 21.30 17.56 12.63
N SER A 323 21.71 18.70 12.05
CA SER A 323 22.05 19.93 12.77
C SER A 323 20.87 20.87 13.01
N LEU A 324 19.71 20.59 12.40
CA LEU A 324 18.47 21.36 12.58
C LEU A 324 17.35 20.48 13.12
N GLU A 325 16.76 20.88 14.24
CA GLU A 325 15.57 20.24 14.79
C GLU A 325 14.33 20.52 13.92
N ASN A 326 13.93 19.57 13.09
CA ASN A 326 12.68 19.66 12.34
C ASN A 326 11.47 19.30 13.24
N SER A 327 10.53 20.24 13.37
CA SER A 327 9.27 20.05 14.11
C SER A 327 8.43 18.85 13.60
N GLU A 328 8.48 18.57 12.30
CA GLU A 328 7.78 17.44 11.69
C GLU A 328 8.40 16.11 12.10
N THR A 329 9.72 16.00 12.08
CA THR A 329 10.46 14.82 12.57
C THR A 329 10.13 14.52 14.02
N LYS A 330 10.08 15.55 14.89
CA LYS A 330 9.66 15.41 16.30
C LYS A 330 8.23 14.85 16.41
N ARG A 331 7.30 15.31 15.56
CA ARG A 331 5.92 14.81 15.52
C ARG A 331 5.86 13.34 15.12
N VAL A 332 6.63 12.93 14.10
CA VAL A 332 6.71 11.55 13.62
C VAL A 332 7.24 10.61 14.72
N PHE A 333 8.31 10.98 15.41
CA PHE A 333 8.81 10.21 16.55
C PHE A 333 7.80 10.13 17.69
N ARG A 334 7.16 11.25 18.05
CA ARG A 334 6.14 11.26 19.11
C ARG A 334 4.97 10.34 18.79
N GLU A 335 4.47 10.37 17.55
CA GLU A 335 3.40 9.49 17.09
C GLU A 335 3.81 8.00 17.15
N ALA A 336 5.00 7.67 16.64
CA ALA A 336 5.51 6.31 16.63
C ALA A 336 5.72 5.75 18.05
N THR A 337 6.32 6.54 18.94
CA THR A 337 6.48 6.19 20.37
C THR A 337 5.13 6.00 21.04
N LEU A 338 4.16 6.90 20.81
CA LEU A 338 2.83 6.80 21.39
C LEU A 338 2.14 5.49 20.99
N LYS A 339 2.20 5.11 19.71
CA LYS A 339 1.64 3.84 19.22
C LYS A 339 2.21 2.62 19.96
N MET A 340 3.52 2.59 20.23
CA MET A 340 4.15 1.49 20.96
C MET A 340 3.81 1.53 22.45
N SER A 341 3.86 2.70 23.09
CA SER A 341 3.53 2.89 24.51
C SER A 341 2.10 2.47 24.82
N VAL A 342 1.13 2.78 23.93
CA VAL A 342 -0.27 2.36 24.07
C VAL A 342 -0.39 0.82 24.04
N MET A 343 0.32 0.13 23.14
CA MET A 343 0.34 -1.33 23.09
C MET A 343 0.98 -1.96 24.34
N ILE A 344 2.02 -1.33 24.90
CA ILE A 344 2.65 -1.78 26.15
C ILE A 344 1.69 -1.59 27.33
N PHE A 345 1.06 -0.42 27.43
CA PHE A 345 0.12 -0.08 28.49
C PHE A 345 -1.07 -1.04 28.53
N LYS A 346 -1.59 -1.44 27.35
CA LYS A 346 -2.70 -2.39 27.20
C LYS A 346 -2.54 -3.66 28.04
N ARG A 347 -1.31 -4.17 28.18
CA ARG A 347 -1.00 -5.30 29.10
C ARG A 347 -0.57 -4.82 30.48
N ALA A 348 0.36 -3.86 30.55
CA ALA A 348 1.03 -3.47 31.79
C ALA A 348 0.07 -3.03 32.89
N VAL A 349 -1.02 -2.31 32.53
CA VAL A 349 -1.99 -1.81 33.50
C VAL A 349 -2.68 -2.93 34.29
N TYR A 350 -2.95 -4.06 33.66
CA TYR A 350 -3.56 -5.22 34.33
C TYR A 350 -2.53 -6.10 35.04
N GLU A 351 -1.37 -6.32 34.43
CA GLU A 351 -0.35 -7.20 35.00
C GLU A 351 0.33 -6.60 36.23
N SER A 352 0.44 -5.27 36.31
CA SER A 352 0.96 -4.58 37.50
C SER A 352 0.19 -4.93 38.78
N ARG A 353 -1.08 -5.34 38.64
CA ARG A 353 -1.98 -5.69 39.74
C ARG A 353 -2.01 -7.18 40.07
N ARG A 354 -1.46 -8.05 39.20
CA ARG A 354 -1.46 -9.52 39.35
C ARG A 354 -0.31 -10.09 40.23
N LYS A 355 0.59 -9.25 40.75
CA LYS A 355 1.73 -9.71 41.57
C LYS A 355 1.31 -10.25 42.96
N PRO A 356 2.09 -11.20 43.56
CA PRO A 356 1.62 -12.51 44.01
C PRO A 356 0.99 -12.55 45.42
N LYS A 357 0.20 -13.61 45.66
CA LYS A 357 -0.43 -14.07 46.92
C LYS A 357 0.52 -14.27 48.14
N SER A 358 1.76 -13.79 48.11
CA SER A 358 2.79 -14.04 49.14
C SER A 358 2.93 -12.93 50.18
N PHE A 359 2.32 -11.77 49.99
CA PHE A 359 2.35 -10.71 50.99
C PHE A 359 0.93 -10.20 51.21
N PHE A 360 0.37 -10.52 52.37
CA PHE A 360 -0.80 -9.83 52.91
C PHE A 360 -0.42 -8.36 53.15
N ARG A 361 -0.43 -7.56 52.08
CA ARG A 361 -0.55 -6.12 52.21
C ARG A 361 -2.01 -5.85 52.57
N PRO A 362 -2.34 -5.11 53.64
CA PRO A 362 -3.69 -4.63 53.84
C PRO A 362 -4.07 -3.86 52.57
N LYS A 363 -5.01 -4.41 51.78
CA LYS A 363 -5.59 -3.69 50.64
C LYS A 363 -6.35 -2.53 51.27
N ILE A 364 -5.74 -1.34 51.31
CA ILE A 364 -6.49 -0.09 51.48
C ILE A 364 -7.34 -0.01 50.22
N ARG A 365 -8.55 -0.57 50.29
CA ARG A 365 -9.64 -0.27 49.37
C ARG A 365 -9.97 1.20 49.61
N VAL A 366 -9.28 2.09 48.90
CA VAL A 366 -9.80 3.45 48.75
C VAL A 366 -11.11 3.25 48.01
N SER A 367 -12.24 3.53 48.67
CA SER A 367 -13.51 3.45 47.96
C SER A 367 -13.43 4.45 46.80
N LEU A 368 -13.85 4.06 45.59
CA LEU A 368 -13.79 4.95 44.41
C LEU A 368 -14.53 6.28 44.66
N LYS A 369 -15.46 6.30 45.64
CA LYS A 369 -16.14 7.51 46.14
C LYS A 369 -15.26 8.37 47.06
N GLU A 370 -14.45 7.77 47.94
CA GLU A 370 -13.48 8.49 48.77
C GLU A 370 -12.30 9.04 47.94
N ALA A 371 -11.92 8.33 46.89
CA ALA A 371 -10.85 8.75 45.98
C ALA A 371 -11.18 10.06 45.23
N GLN A 372 -12.46 10.38 44.99
CA GLN A 372 -12.86 11.59 44.26
C GLN A 372 -12.35 12.89 44.89
N ASN A 373 -12.10 12.88 46.20
CA ASN A 373 -11.61 14.05 46.94
C ASN A 373 -10.07 14.19 46.94
N LEU A 374 -9.34 13.20 46.41
CA LEU A 374 -7.88 13.23 46.35
C LEU A 374 -7.38 13.91 45.06
N PRO A 375 -6.22 14.59 45.09
CA PRO A 375 -5.63 15.17 43.89
C PRO A 375 -5.22 14.07 42.90
N TRP A 376 -5.44 14.32 41.61
CA TRP A 376 -4.99 13.45 40.53
C TRP A 376 -3.45 13.40 40.47
N PRO A 377 -2.79 12.23 40.28
CA PRO A 377 -3.31 10.87 40.15
C PRO A 377 -3.48 10.14 41.50
N ARG A 378 -4.53 9.33 41.64
CA ARG A 378 -4.99 8.77 42.92
C ARG A 378 -4.83 7.26 43.02
N THR A 379 -4.96 6.56 41.88
CA THR A 379 -4.83 5.11 41.81
C THR A 379 -3.53 4.72 41.12
N ALA A 380 -3.08 3.49 41.33
CA ALA A 380 -1.91 2.96 40.62
C ALA A 380 -2.11 2.97 39.08
N THR A 381 -3.35 2.81 38.62
CA THR A 381 -3.71 2.92 37.19
C THR A 381 -3.50 4.35 36.67
N GLU A 382 -3.94 5.36 37.41
CA GLU A 382 -3.78 6.77 37.05
C GLU A 382 -2.32 7.25 37.11
N GLN A 383 -1.57 6.72 38.09
CA GLN A 383 -0.12 6.94 38.20
C GLN A 383 0.58 6.40 36.96
N LEU A 384 0.35 5.12 36.60
CA LEU A 384 0.94 4.52 35.40
C LEU A 384 0.56 5.27 34.11
N LEU A 385 -0.70 5.73 33.99
CA LEU A 385 -1.14 6.57 32.88
C LEU A 385 -0.35 7.89 32.78
N THR A 386 -0.13 8.54 33.93
CA THR A 386 0.59 9.82 33.99
C THR A 386 2.09 9.64 33.76
N GLU A 387 2.67 8.52 34.19
CA GLU A 387 4.07 8.16 33.97
C GLU A 387 4.35 7.82 32.49
N MET A 388 3.43 7.16 31.80
CA MET A 388 3.65 6.69 30.43
C MET A 388 3.25 7.69 29.33
N PHE A 389 2.35 8.64 29.62
CA PHE A 389 1.73 9.47 28.57
C PHE A 389 1.65 10.95 28.92
N ASP A 390 2.23 11.76 28.03
CA ASP A 390 2.14 13.21 28.04
C ASP A 390 0.88 13.71 27.32
N GLY A 391 -0.09 14.14 28.11
CA GLY A 391 -1.30 14.83 27.65
C GLY A 391 -2.56 13.97 27.66
N VAL A 392 -3.69 14.64 27.85
CA VAL A 392 -5.00 14.01 28.07
C VAL A 392 -5.46 13.13 26.90
N ALA A 393 -5.15 13.51 25.65
CA ALA A 393 -5.52 12.73 24.48
C ALA A 393 -4.79 11.38 24.40
N ALA A 394 -3.49 11.36 24.73
CA ALA A 394 -2.68 10.14 24.77
C ALA A 394 -3.14 9.21 25.90
N GLN A 395 -3.41 9.77 27.08
CA GLN A 395 -3.96 9.04 28.22
C GLN A 395 -5.33 8.43 27.88
N PHE A 396 -6.23 9.19 27.25
CA PHE A 396 -7.54 8.71 26.84
C PHE A 396 -7.47 7.59 25.80
N LEU A 397 -6.58 7.71 24.80
CA LEU A 397 -6.32 6.65 23.83
C LEU A 397 -5.83 5.37 24.51
N ALA A 398 -4.90 5.48 25.47
CA ALA A 398 -4.39 4.34 26.22
C ALA A 398 -5.49 3.63 27.02
N ILE A 399 -6.42 4.39 27.61
CA ILE A 399 -7.60 3.85 28.32
C ILE A 399 -8.52 3.10 27.34
N LEU A 400 -8.89 3.71 26.22
CA LEU A 400 -9.74 3.07 25.21
C LEU A 400 -9.13 1.76 24.72
N GLU A 401 -7.84 1.78 24.46
CA GLU A 401 -7.12 0.61 23.97
C GLU A 401 -7.05 -0.51 25.03
N ALA A 402 -6.76 -0.17 26.29
CA ALA A 402 -6.74 -1.11 27.40
C ALA A 402 -8.12 -1.75 27.67
N LEU A 403 -9.21 -1.01 27.46
CA LEU A 403 -10.59 -1.51 27.60
C LEU A 403 -11.09 -2.26 26.37
N SER A 404 -10.46 -2.10 25.21
CA SER A 404 -10.88 -2.72 23.94
C SER A 404 -10.65 -4.24 23.85
N ASP A 405 -9.83 -4.80 24.77
CA ASP A 405 -9.44 -6.21 24.76
C ASP A 405 -10.67 -7.14 24.83
N SER A 406 -10.96 -7.82 23.73
CA SER A 406 -12.11 -8.70 23.55
C SER A 406 -12.09 -9.89 24.51
N SER A 407 -10.90 -10.34 24.92
CA SER A 407 -10.72 -11.40 25.92
C SER A 407 -11.18 -11.01 27.32
N ARG A 408 -11.44 -9.71 27.54
CA ARG A 408 -11.80 -9.12 28.84
C ARG A 408 -13.14 -8.38 28.81
N ARG A 409 -13.91 -8.52 27.71
CA ARG A 409 -15.24 -7.95 27.59
C ARG A 409 -16.20 -8.64 28.56
N VAL A 410 -16.77 -7.83 29.47
CA VAL A 410 -17.78 -8.24 30.47
C VAL A 410 -19.08 -8.76 29.81
N LEU A 411 -19.32 -8.48 28.53
CA LEU A 411 -20.58 -8.77 27.81
C LEU A 411 -20.53 -9.96 26.82
N HIS A 412 -19.50 -10.83 26.85
CA HIS A 412 -19.46 -12.02 25.98
C HIS A 412 -19.90 -13.31 26.72
N PRO A 413 -20.62 -14.23 26.04
CA PRO A 413 -21.05 -15.54 26.58
C PRO A 413 -19.98 -16.63 26.46
N ALA A 414 -18.69 -16.27 26.48
CA ALA A 414 -17.59 -17.24 26.56
C ALA A 414 -17.44 -17.71 28.02
N PRO A 415 -16.95 -18.94 28.29
CA PRO A 415 -16.77 -19.40 29.66
C PRO A 415 -15.92 -18.37 30.41
N PRO A 416 -16.36 -17.93 31.60
CA PRO A 416 -15.77 -16.79 32.27
C PRO A 416 -14.28 -17.04 32.47
N VAL A 417 -13.45 -16.14 31.95
CA VAL A 417 -12.09 -15.94 32.46
C VAL A 417 -12.20 -15.90 33.98
N PRO A 418 -11.36 -16.62 34.75
CA PRO A 418 -11.49 -16.65 36.20
C PRO A 418 -11.65 -15.25 36.73
N ASP A 419 -12.66 -15.08 37.58
CA ASP A 419 -13.21 -13.81 38.02
C ASP A 419 -12.22 -13.12 38.99
N GLU A 420 -11.09 -12.69 38.44
CA GLU A 420 -10.05 -11.99 39.17
C GLU A 420 -10.59 -10.60 39.53
N ILE A 421 -11.03 -10.45 40.78
CA ILE A 421 -11.51 -9.18 41.37
C ILE A 421 -10.55 -8.03 41.03
N GLU A 422 -9.24 -8.32 40.97
CA GLU A 422 -8.19 -7.36 40.62
C GLU A 422 -8.32 -6.80 39.20
N ILE A 423 -8.78 -7.59 38.24
CA ILE A 423 -9.06 -7.11 36.87
C ILE A 423 -10.28 -6.17 36.87
N ARG A 424 -11.34 -6.52 37.62
CA ARG A 424 -12.54 -5.67 37.73
C ARG A 424 -12.24 -4.32 38.37
N ASP A 425 -11.34 -4.30 39.36
CA ASP A 425 -10.86 -3.06 39.97
C ASP A 425 -10.13 -2.19 38.94
N VAL A 426 -9.22 -2.76 38.14
CA VAL A 426 -8.51 -2.03 37.07
C VAL A 426 -9.48 -1.48 36.02
N ILE A 427 -10.45 -2.28 35.58
CA ILE A 427 -11.47 -1.84 34.61
C ILE A 427 -12.23 -0.64 35.18
N SER A 428 -12.65 -0.71 36.44
CA SER A 428 -13.36 0.38 37.11
C SER A 428 -12.48 1.63 37.19
N GLU A 429 -11.24 1.50 37.65
CA GLU A 429 -10.26 2.61 37.70
C GLU A 429 -10.06 3.26 36.32
N LEU A 430 -9.95 2.46 35.24
CA LEU A 430 -9.85 2.96 33.86
C LEU A 430 -11.10 3.73 33.41
N PHE A 431 -12.30 3.26 33.75
CA PHE A 431 -13.54 3.99 33.46
C PHE A 431 -13.62 5.32 34.21
N PHE A 432 -13.29 5.34 35.50
CA PHE A 432 -13.28 6.57 36.29
C PHE A 432 -12.23 7.56 35.77
N ALA A 433 -11.02 7.09 35.47
CA ALA A 433 -9.97 7.88 34.82
C ALA A 433 -10.45 8.49 33.49
N GLY A 434 -11.12 7.69 32.65
CA GLY A 434 -11.67 8.14 31.38
C GLY A 434 -12.73 9.23 31.54
N LEU A 435 -13.66 9.07 32.49
CA LEU A 435 -14.70 10.06 32.79
C LEU A 435 -14.10 11.38 33.29
N GLU A 436 -13.03 11.33 34.08
CA GLU A 436 -12.38 12.54 34.59
C GLU A 436 -11.59 13.31 33.55
N ILE A 437 -10.94 12.58 32.63
CA ILE A 437 -10.29 13.19 31.49
C ILE A 437 -11.33 13.88 30.60
N LEU A 438 -12.47 13.22 30.33
CA LEU A 438 -13.55 13.79 29.51
C LEU A 438 -14.25 15.00 30.15
N SER A 439 -14.42 14.99 31.48
CA SER A 439 -15.03 16.11 32.21
C SER A 439 -14.08 17.30 32.43
N GLY A 440 -12.80 17.18 32.04
CA GLY A 440 -11.79 18.23 32.18
C GLY A 440 -11.31 18.46 33.62
N ASN A 441 -11.74 17.64 34.58
CA ASN A 441 -11.38 17.79 35.99
C ASN A 441 -9.90 17.43 36.26
N SER A 442 -9.31 16.54 35.45
CA SER A 442 -7.87 16.23 35.52
C SER A 442 -6.99 17.46 35.21
N ILE A 443 -7.45 18.37 34.33
CA ILE A 443 -6.71 19.58 33.96
C ILE A 443 -6.80 20.64 35.07
N LYS A 444 -7.97 20.78 35.71
CA LYS A 444 -8.16 21.72 36.82
C LYS A 444 -7.24 21.41 37.99
N ASN A 445 -7.09 20.13 38.34
CA ASN A 445 -6.25 19.71 39.46
C ASN A 445 -4.73 19.85 39.18
N LYS A 446 -4.28 19.79 37.93
CA LYS A 446 -2.88 20.05 37.56
C LYS A 446 -2.48 21.53 37.65
N ASN A 447 -3.42 22.45 37.56
CA ASN A 447 -3.17 23.90 37.67
C ASN A 447 -3.28 24.42 39.12
N LEU A 448 -3.61 23.54 40.07
CA LEU A 448 -3.73 23.81 41.52
C LEU A 448 -2.52 23.29 42.33
N GLN A 449 -1.55 22.67 41.66
CA GLN A 449 -0.20 22.35 42.14
C GLN A 449 0.79 23.23 41.39
#